data_AF-I3IE93-F1
#
_entry.id   AF-I3IE93-F1
#
_cell.length_a   1.000
_cell.length_b   1.000
_cell.length_c   1.000
_cell.angle_alpha   90.00
_cell.angle_beta   90.00
_cell.angle_gamma   90.00
#
_symmetry.space_group_name_H-M   'P 1'
#
loop_
_entity.id
_entity.type
_entity.pdbx_description
1 polymer ?
#
loop_
_entity_poly.entity_id
_entity_poly.type
_entity_poly.pdbx_seq_one_letter_code
_entity_poly.pdbx_strand_id
1 'polypeptide(L)' 'MYGDKKLMTQEVYLAAVNTCLMNKYLISLLDTGYSDNEWLSRFGDLDVEEAVEIYAEKYDLQRTDEGFY' A
#
# COMPACT_ATOMS: atom_id res chain seq x y z
N MET A 1 -6.08 -25.08 -6.20
CA MET A 1 -6.20 -23.63 -5.90
C MET A 1 -4.80 -23.15 -5.58
N TYR A 2 -4.21 -22.30 -6.41
CA TYR A 2 -2.97 -21.51 -6.25
C TYR A 2 -2.48 -21.21 -7.67
N GLY A 3 -3.04 -20.19 -8.32
CA GLY A 3 -2.77 -19.91 -9.74
C GLY A 3 -2.66 -18.43 -10.12
N ASP A 4 -3.22 -17.53 -9.31
CA ASP A 4 -3.33 -16.11 -9.69
C ASP A 4 -2.26 -15.21 -9.05
N LYS A 5 -1.19 -15.79 -8.47
CA LYS A 5 0.02 -15.05 -8.06
C LYS A 5 0.87 -14.55 -9.24
N LYS A 6 0.37 -14.69 -10.47
CA LYS A 6 1.14 -14.50 -11.71
C LYS A 6 0.67 -13.24 -12.42
N LEU A 7 1.59 -12.27 -12.56
CA LEU A 7 1.56 -11.15 -13.51
C LEU A 7 0.87 -9.86 -13.07
N MET A 8 0.93 -9.47 -11.79
CA MET A 8 0.77 -8.05 -11.48
C MET A 8 2.08 -7.35 -11.88
N THR A 9 2.05 -6.50 -12.91
CA THR A 9 3.22 -5.67 -13.22
C THR A 9 3.46 -4.71 -12.07
N GLN A 10 4.69 -4.22 -11.93
CA GLN A 10 5.05 -3.25 -10.90
C GLN A 10 4.11 -2.03 -10.91
N GLU A 11 3.72 -1.57 -12.11
CA GLU A 11 2.76 -0.47 -12.28
C GLU A 11 1.38 -0.80 -11.72
N VAL A 12 0.86 -2.02 -11.98
CA VAL A 12 -0.45 -2.43 -11.45
C VAL A 12 -0.38 -2.58 -9.93
N TYR A 13 0.73 -3.12 -9.41
CA TYR A 13 0.96 -3.24 -7.97
C TYR A 13 0.95 -1.87 -7.28
N LEU A 14 1.73 -0.91 -7.80
CA LEU A 14 1.80 0.43 -7.25
C LEU A 14 0.46 1.17 -7.34
N ALA A 15 -0.29 1.00 -8.44
CA ALA A 15 -1.62 1.56 -8.57
C ALA A 15 -2.59 1.00 -7.50
N ALA A 16 -2.50 -0.30 -7.21
CA ALA A 16 -3.29 -0.94 -6.16
C ALA A 16 -2.88 -0.47 -4.75
N VAL A 17 -1.58 -0.34 -4.48
CA VAL A 17 -1.07 0.27 -3.23
C VAL A 17 -1.60 1.68 -3.06
N ASN A 18 -1.48 2.53 -4.09
CA ASN A 18 -1.99 3.89 -4.04
C ASN A 18 -3.50 3.93 -3.75
N THR A 19 -4.27 3.06 -4.40
CA THR A 19 -5.71 2.94 -4.18
C THR A 19 -6.03 2.50 -2.75
N CYS A 20 -5.29 1.54 -2.22
CA CYS A 20 -5.44 1.03 -0.86
C CYS A 20 -5.13 2.11 0.20
N LEU A 21 -4.02 2.84 0.03
CA LEU A 21 -3.64 3.97 0.88
C LEU A 21 -4.72 5.05 0.88
N MET A 22 -5.26 5.41 -0.29
CA MET A 22 -6.28 6.47 -0.38
C MET A 22 -7.59 6.04 0.29
N ASN A 23 -8.00 4.78 0.11
CA ASN A 23 -9.23 4.27 0.72
C ASN A 23 -9.12 4.15 2.25
N LYS A 24 -8.01 3.58 2.75
CA LYS A 24 -7.85 3.26 4.18
C LYS A 24 -7.30 4.41 5.03
N TYR A 25 -6.50 5.29 4.44
CA TYR A 25 -5.73 6.30 5.17
C TYR A 25 -5.87 7.70 4.58
N LEU A 26 -6.63 7.88 3.48
CA LEU A 26 -6.79 9.16 2.76
C LEU A 26 -5.45 9.79 2.33
N ILE A 27 -4.41 8.96 2.14
CA ILE A 27 -3.12 9.39 1.63
C ILE A 27 -2.81 8.67 0.31
N SER A 28 -2.02 9.29 -0.55
CA SER A 28 -1.50 8.66 -1.77
C SER A 28 -0.10 8.10 -1.55
N LEU A 29 0.40 7.34 -2.52
CA LEU A 29 1.78 6.87 -2.52
C LEU A 29 2.78 8.03 -2.45
N LEU A 30 2.46 9.17 -3.07
CA LEU A 30 3.30 10.38 -3.05
C LEU A 30 3.41 10.99 -1.65
N ASP A 31 2.35 10.91 -0.85
CA ASP A 31 2.33 11.39 0.54
C ASP A 31 3.20 10.54 1.46
N THR A 32 3.57 9.32 1.03
CA THR A 32 4.45 8.45 1.81
C THR A 32 5.91 8.90 1.84
N GLY A 33 6.27 9.82 0.93
CA GLY A 33 7.64 10.29 0.76
C GLY A 33 8.58 9.26 0.11
N TYR A 34 8.06 8.11 -0.33
CA TYR A 34 8.82 7.13 -1.12
C TYR A 34 8.57 7.32 -2.62
N SER A 35 9.62 7.12 -3.41
CA SER A 35 9.46 6.87 -4.84
C SER A 35 8.96 5.44 -5.09
N ASP A 36 8.36 5.22 -6.26
CA ASP A 36 7.88 3.92 -6.74
C ASP A 36 8.92 2.80 -6.57
N ASN A 37 10.18 3.08 -6.94
CA ASN A 37 11.28 2.12 -6.80
C ASN A 37 11.66 1.84 -5.34
N GLU A 38 11.61 2.85 -4.47
CA GLU A 38 11.89 2.67 -3.04
C GLU A 38 10.78 1.87 -2.36
N TRP A 39 9.52 2.12 -2.73
CA TRP A 39 8.40 1.34 -2.24
C TRP A 39 8.54 -0.11 -2.65
N LEU A 40 8.77 -0.39 -3.94
CA LEU A 40 8.98 -1.74 -4.45
C LEU A 40 10.19 -2.42 -3.81
N SER A 41 11.28 -1.70 -3.58
CA SER A 41 12.47 -2.27 -2.94
C SER A 41 12.25 -2.62 -1.46
N ARG A 42 11.28 -2.00 -0.79
CA ARG A 42 11.01 -2.22 0.65
C ARG A 42 9.84 -3.18 0.88
N PHE A 43 8.83 -3.14 0.01
CA PHE A 43 7.56 -3.81 0.21
C PHE A 43 7.08 -4.59 -1.02
N GLY A 44 7.78 -4.54 -2.16
CA GLY A 44 7.35 -5.16 -3.41
C GLY A 44 7.27 -6.69 -3.38
N ASP A 45 7.87 -7.34 -2.39
CA ASP A 45 7.73 -8.77 -2.12
C ASP A 45 6.45 -9.11 -1.31
N LEU A 46 5.77 -8.11 -0.76
CA LEU A 46 4.58 -8.25 0.08
C LEU A 46 3.30 -7.99 -0.72
N ASP A 47 2.20 -8.58 -0.26
CA ASP A 47 0.87 -8.27 -0.78
C ASP A 47 0.52 -6.78 -0.51
N VAL A 48 -0.30 -6.20 -1.39
CA VAL A 48 -0.66 -4.77 -1.36
C VAL A 48 -1.17 -4.31 0.01
N GLU A 49 -2.05 -5.09 0.63
CA GLU A 49 -2.55 -4.77 1.97
C GLU A 49 -1.43 -4.84 3.01
N GLU A 50 -0.64 -5.91 3.01
CA GLU A 50 0.42 -6.09 4.01
C GLU A 50 1.47 -4.97 3.93
N ALA A 51 1.87 -4.57 2.72
CA ALA A 51 2.75 -3.43 2.49
C ALA A 51 2.20 -2.13 3.09
N VAL A 52 0.91 -1.87 2.85
CA VAL A 52 0.22 -0.66 3.32
C VAL A 52 0.03 -0.67 4.83
N GLU A 53 -0.32 -1.81 5.44
CA GLU A 53 -0.48 -1.94 6.88
C GLU A 53 0.86 -1.78 7.62
N ILE A 54 1.95 -2.37 7.13
CA ILE A 54 3.29 -2.20 7.73
C ILE A 54 3.74 -0.74 7.64
N TYR A 55 3.49 -0.08 6.49
CA TYR A 55 3.77 1.34 6.36
C TYR A 55 2.92 2.15 7.36
N ALA A 56 1.63 1.88 7.44
CA ALA A 56 0.72 2.57 8.34
C ALA A 56 1.11 2.40 9.81
N GLU A 57 1.42 1.18 10.25
CA GLU A 57 1.86 0.90 11.62
C GLU A 57 3.17 1.65 11.95
N LYS A 58 4.12 1.66 11.02
CA LYS A 58 5.40 2.33 11.22
C LYS A 58 5.27 3.84 11.41
N TYR A 59 4.30 4.46 10.73
CA TYR A 59 4.07 5.91 10.76
C TYR A 59 2.85 6.32 11.58
N ASP A 60 2.26 5.38 12.33
CA ASP A 60 1.07 5.59 13.16
C ASP A 60 -0.08 6.26 12.40
N LEU A 61 -0.32 5.81 11.16
CA LEU A 61 -1.40 6.36 10.33
C LEU A 61 -2.76 5.96 10.90
N GLN A 62 -3.64 6.94 11.05
CA GLN A 62 -5.01 6.70 11.48
C GLN A 62 -5.84 6.20 10.31
N ARG A 63 -6.48 5.04 10.48
CA ARG A 63 -7.45 4.55 9.52
C ARG A 63 -8.63 5.50 9.44
N THR A 64 -9.15 5.66 8.25
CA THR A 64 -10.26 6.57 7.96
C THR A 64 -11.58 6.06 8.52
N ASP A 65 -11.69 4.74 8.72
CA ASP A 65 -12.76 4.08 9.47
C ASP A 65 -12.64 4.23 11.01
N GLU A 66 -11.50 4.66 11.55
CA GLU A 66 -11.30 4.86 13.00
C GLU A 66 -11.75 6.25 13.50
N GLY A 67 -12.48 7.01 12.68
CA GLY A 67 -12.92 8.37 12.98
C GLY A 67 -14.42 8.54 13.30
N PHE A 68 -14.71 8.54 14.61
CA PHE A 68 -15.82 9.24 15.33
C PHE A 68 -17.27 8.73 15.19
N TYR A 69 -17.69 7.89 16.15
CA TYR A 69 -19.06 7.87 16.68
C TYR A 69 -19.08 8.43 18.11
#